data_AF-A0A957VMT9-F1
#
_entry.id   AF-A0A957VMT9-F1
#
_cell.length_a   1.000
_cell.length_b   1.000
_cell.length_c   1.000
_cell.angle_alpha   90.00
_cell.angle_beta   90.00
_cell.angle_gamma   90.00
#
_symmetry.space_group_name_H-M   'P 1'
#
loop_
_entity.id
_entity.type
_entity.pdbx_description
1 polymer ?
#
loop_
_entity_poly.entity_id
_entity_poly.type
_entity_poly.pdbx_seq_one_letter_code
_entity_poly.pdbx_strand_id
1 'polypeptide(L)' 'VLEREDPYGRPYYWLGGSPPIDIPDDGTDVGAVKNGFVSVTPITLDMTDYDFLAQLSTWSLPLHAQTNAG' A
#
# COMPACT_ATOMS: atom_id res chain seq x y z
N VAL A 1 17.08 3.53 5.08
CA VAL A 1 17.72 2.28 4.60
C VAL A 1 18.98 2.06 5.40
N LEU A 2 19.13 0.90 6.02
CA LEU A 2 20.31 0.53 6.82
C LEU A 2 21.10 -0.53 6.04
N GLU A 3 22.35 -0.23 5.72
CA GLU A 3 23.28 -1.18 5.10
C GLU A 3 24.00 -2.01 6.16
N ARG A 4 24.19 -3.30 5.88
CA ARG A 4 24.93 -4.27 6.70
C ARG A 4 25.70 -5.24 5.81
N GLU A 5 26.64 -5.97 6.38
CA GLU A 5 27.39 -7.03 5.69
C GLU A 5 26.96 -8.41 6.19
N ASP A 6 26.79 -9.35 5.27
CA ASP A 6 26.60 -10.76 5.60
C ASP A 6 27.92 -11.41 6.08
N PRO A 7 27.90 -12.63 6.62
CA PRO A 7 29.11 -13.32 7.08
C PRO A 7 30.18 -13.58 6.00
N TYR A 8 29.85 -13.37 4.72
CA TYR A 8 30.75 -13.50 3.57
C TYR A 8 31.19 -12.14 3.00
N GLY A 9 30.89 -11.04 3.70
CA GLY A 9 31.28 -9.68 3.31
C GLY A 9 30.44 -9.09 2.17
N ARG A 10 29.23 -9.61 1.91
CA ARG A 10 28.34 -9.05 0.89
C ARG A 10 27.39 -8.03 1.52
N PRO A 11 27.24 -6.83 0.93
CA PRO A 11 26.32 -5.83 1.45
C PRO A 11 24.86 -6.27 1.25
N TYR A 12 24.04 -6.08 2.27
CA TYR A 12 22.59 -6.22 2.22
C TYR A 12 21.92 -5.06 2.93
N TYR A 13 20.68 -4.77 2.52
CA TYR A 13 20.00 -3.54 2.90
C TYR A 13 18.69 -3.86 3.60
N TRP A 14 18.52 -3.33 4.81
CA TRP A 14 17.23 -3.30 5.47
C TRP A 14 16.47 -2.04 5.08
N LEU A 15 15.22 -2.23 4.68
CA LEU A 15 14.23 -1.16 4.67
C LEU A 15 13.87 -0.83 6.11
N GLY A 16 14.76 -0.09 6.77
CA GLY A 16 14.50 0.53 8.06
C GLY A 16 13.65 1.78 7.87
N GLY A 17 12.57 1.87 8.65
CA GLY A 17 11.76 3.07 8.85
C GLY A 17 11.64 3.35 10.35
N SER A 18 11.30 4.59 10.71
CA SER A 18 10.84 4.86 12.08
C SER A 18 9.46 4.21 12.26
N PRO A 19 9.08 3.82 13.49
CA PRO A 19 7.70 3.49 13.77
C PRO A 19 6.81 4.63 13.23
N PRO A 20 5.67 4.31 12.59
CA PRO A 20 4.74 5.36 12.21
C PRO A 20 4.43 6.21 13.44
N ILE A 21 4.45 7.54 13.26
CA ILE A 21 3.93 8.49 14.26
C ILE A 21 2.51 8.00 14.58
N ASP A 22 2.13 7.85 15.85
CA ASP A 22 0.80 7.36 16.25
C ASP A 22 -0.29 8.17 15.52
N ILE A 23 -0.78 7.59 14.41
CA ILE A 23 -1.99 8.01 13.74
C ILE A 23 -3.12 7.49 14.63
N PRO A 24 -4.26 8.19 14.77
CA PRO A 24 -5.39 7.65 15.51
C PRO A 24 -5.74 6.25 15.00
N ASP A 25 -5.54 5.24 15.86
CA ASP A 25 -5.73 3.83 15.52
C ASP A 25 -7.18 3.36 15.78
N ASP A 26 -8.06 4.27 16.18
CA ASP A 26 -9.47 3.96 16.44
C ASP A 26 -10.16 3.43 15.18
N GLY A 27 -10.74 2.23 15.27
CA GLY A 27 -11.36 1.55 14.15
C GLY A 27 -10.41 0.69 13.31
N THR A 28 -9.11 0.67 13.62
CA THR A 28 -8.13 -0.25 13.02
C THR A 28 -7.98 -1.53 13.85
N ASP A 29 -7.46 -2.58 13.22
CA ASP A 29 -7.08 -3.82 13.91
C ASP A 29 -5.92 -3.61 14.90
N VAL A 30 -4.95 -2.76 14.55
CA VAL A 30 -3.85 -2.34 15.43
C VAL A 30 -4.38 -1.70 16.71
N GLY A 31 -5.34 -0.78 16.60
CA GLY A 31 -5.96 -0.11 17.74
C GLY A 31 -6.71 -1.08 18.65
N ALA A 32 -7.47 -2.03 18.08
CA ALA A 32 -8.16 -3.06 18.84
C ALA A 32 -7.18 -3.91 19.68
N VAL A 33 -6.07 -4.36 19.08
CA VAL A 33 -5.05 -5.16 19.78
C VAL A 33 -4.31 -4.35 20.84
N LYS A 34 -3.93 -3.09 20.55
CA LYS A 34 -3.32 -2.18 21.53
C LYS A 34 -4.18 -2.01 22.78
N ASN A 35 -5.51 -2.02 22.62
CA ASN A 35 -6.48 -1.88 23.71
C ASN A 35 -6.88 -3.21 24.38
N GLY A 36 -6.23 -4.33 24.04
CA GLY A 36 -6.46 -5.63 24.69
C GLY A 36 -7.66 -6.42 24.16
N PHE A 37 -8.21 -6.05 23.00
CA PHE A 37 -9.30 -6.78 22.35
C PHE A 37 -8.79 -7.73 21.26
N VAL A 38 -9.60 -8.75 20.94
CA VAL A 38 -9.43 -9.56 19.73
C VAL A 38 -9.95 -8.75 18.54
N SER A 39 -9.17 -8.69 17.46
CA SER A 39 -9.60 -8.09 16.19
C SER A 39 -10.07 -9.15 15.20
N VAL A 40 -11.14 -8.85 14.46
CA VAL A 40 -11.61 -9.63 13.32
C VAL A 40 -11.80 -8.68 12.15
N THR A 41 -10.97 -8.80 11.12
CA THR A 41 -10.98 -7.94 9.93
C THR A 41 -11.39 -8.77 8.71
N PRO A 42 -12.64 -8.69 8.22
CA PRO A 42 -13.03 -9.33 6.97
C PRO A 42 -12.24 -8.72 5.81
N ILE A 43 -11.62 -9.56 4.99
CA ILE A 43 -10.85 -9.13 3.80
C ILE A 43 -11.50 -9.67 2.52
N THR A 44 -11.31 -8.95 1.42
CA THR A 44 -11.73 -9.37 0.08
C THR A 44 -10.55 -9.88 -0.73
N LEU A 45 -10.81 -10.82 -1.66
CA LEU A 45 -9.84 -11.26 -2.67
C LEU A 45 -9.95 -10.45 -3.96
N ASP A 46 -11.12 -9.87 -4.22
CA ASP A 46 -11.33 -8.99 -5.36
C ASP A 46 -10.77 -7.60 -5.03
N MET A 47 -9.72 -7.20 -5.74
CA MET A 47 -9.07 -5.91 -5.58
C MET A 47 -9.65 -4.83 -6.51
N THR A 48 -10.71 -5.15 -7.26
CA THR A 48 -11.38 -4.17 -8.13
C THR A 48 -12.11 -3.15 -7.27
N ASP A 49 -11.66 -1.90 -7.34
CA ASP A 49 -12.38 -0.77 -6.73
C ASP A 49 -13.53 -0.34 -7.67
N TYR A 50 -14.68 -0.99 -7.50
CA TYR A 50 -15.88 -0.75 -8.32
C TYR A 50 -16.43 0.67 -8.18
N ASP A 51 -16.31 1.28 -6.99
CA ASP A 51 -16.76 2.64 -6.74
C ASP A 51 -15.86 3.64 -7.49
N PHE A 52 -14.55 3.39 -7.48
CA PHE A 52 -13.61 4.20 -8.23
C PHE A 52 -13.78 4.03 -9.75
N LEU A 53 -14.14 2.85 -10.26
CA LEU A 53 -14.43 2.68 -11.69
C LEU A 53 -15.55 3.61 -12.17
N ALA A 54 -16.60 3.80 -11.37
CA ALA A 54 -17.66 4.74 -11.68
C ALA A 54 -17.12 6.18 -11.79
N GLN A 55 -16.24 6.58 -10.86
CA GLN A 55 -15.59 7.90 -10.90
C GLN A 55 -14.66 8.04 -12.11
N LEU A 56 -13.84 7.03 -12.37
CA LEU A 56 -12.87 7.00 -13.46
C LEU A 56 -13.55 7.14 -14.83
N SER A 57 -14.75 6.58 -15.00
CA SER A 57 -15.52 6.70 -16.26
C SER A 57 -15.84 8.15 -16.64
N THR A 58 -15.84 9.07 -15.67
CA THR A 58 -16.10 10.49 -15.89
C THR A 58 -14.85 11.27 -16.33
N TRP A 59 -13.67 10.64 -16.24
CA TRP A 59 -12.41 11.31 -16.55
C TRP A 59 -12.24 11.46 -18.07
N SER A 60 -12.03 12.68 -18.52
CA SER A 60 -11.70 12.98 -19.92
C SER A 60 -10.21 12.68 -20.17
N LEU A 61 -9.87 11.39 -20.28
CA LEU A 61 -8.50 10.97 -20.55
C LEU A 61 -8.15 11.15 -22.04
N PRO A 62 -7.09 11.91 -22.38
CA PRO A 62 -6.67 12.05 -23.76
C PRO A 62 -6.08 10.73 -24.27
N LEU A 63 -6.77 10.10 -25.21
CA LEU A 63 -6.24 8.93 -25.89
C LEU A 63 -5.06 9.37 -26.78
N HIS A 64 -3.86 8.88 -26.48
CA HIS A 64 -2.72 9.07 -27.38
C HIS A 64 -2.92 8.13 -28.58
N ALA A 65 -3.50 8.64 -29.67
CA ALA A 65 -3.57 7.90 -30.91
C ALA A 65 -2.14 7.76 -31.49
N GLN A 66 -1.66 6.52 -31.62
CA GLN A 66 -0.45 6.22 -32.39
C GLN A 66 -0.68 6.70 -33.83
N THR A 67 0.02 7.75 -34.24
CA THR A 67 0.02 8.22 -35.63
C THR A 67 0.80 7.23 -36.48
N ASN A 68 0.11 6.32 -37.16
CA ASN A 68 0.67 5.66 -38.34
C ASN A 68 0.58 6.66 -39.51
N ALA A 69 1.60 7.50 -39.67
CA ALA A 69 1.84 8.19 -40.92
C ALA A 69 2.67 7.23 -41.81
N GLY A 70 2.07 6.82 -42.93
CA GLY A 70 2.77 6.12 -44.02
C GLY A 70 3.66 7.06 -44.82
#